data_AF-W2CWF9-F1
#
_entry.id   AF-W2CWF9-F1
#
_cell.length_a   1.000
_cell.length_b   1.000
_cell.length_c   1.000
_cell.angle_alpha   90.00
_cell.angle_beta   90.00
_cell.angle_gamma   90.00
#
_symmetry.space_group_name_H-M   'P 1'
#
loop_
_entity.id
_entity.type
_entity.pdbx_description
1 polymer ?
#
loop_
_entity_poly.entity_id
_entity_poly.type
_entity_poly.pdbx_seq_one_letter_code
_entity_poly.pdbx_strand_id
1 'polypeptide(L)'
;MKTNIRNAAWAIGVLLLAGFCWVGCDRRLDVRTVYPFQVTTMPIPKTLTLGEEVEIRCTLAPERIVKGTRYTLRYFQYDGRGALRIGGRRSKSLTPNDRYAIAPGHFSLYYHSLFAERQSLEIVT
;
A
#
# COMPACT_ATOMS: atom_id res chain seq x y z
N MET A 1 -42.99 -55.13 18.97
CA MET A 1 -43.13 -53.92 18.10
C MET A 1 -42.60 -52.62 18.74
N LYS A 2 -42.75 -52.39 20.05
CA LYS A 2 -42.44 -51.10 20.73
C LYS A 2 -40.95 -50.69 20.73
N THR A 3 -40.02 -51.64 20.70
CA THR A 3 -38.56 -51.42 20.68
C THR A 3 -38.03 -50.96 19.33
N ASN A 4 -38.58 -51.49 18.22
CA ASN A 4 -38.17 -51.14 16.86
C ASN A 4 -38.53 -49.69 16.52
N ILE A 5 -39.67 -49.20 17.00
CA ILE A 5 -40.11 -47.81 16.81
C ILE A 5 -39.19 -46.85 17.58
N ARG A 6 -38.73 -47.24 18.78
CA ARG A 6 -37.81 -46.45 19.59
C ARG A 6 -36.42 -46.35 18.95
N ASN A 7 -35.94 -47.45 18.36
CA ASN A 7 -34.66 -47.47 17.64
C ASN A 7 -34.72 -46.66 16.33
N ALA A 8 -35.84 -46.71 15.60
CA ALA A 8 -36.05 -45.91 14.40
C ALA A 8 -36.12 -44.40 14.73
N ALA A 9 -36.81 -44.02 15.80
CA ALA A 9 -36.85 -42.62 16.25
C ALA A 9 -35.45 -42.12 16.67
N TRP A 10 -34.65 -42.96 17.32
CA TRP A 10 -33.29 -42.62 17.70
C TRP A 10 -32.37 -42.45 16.48
N ALA A 11 -32.48 -43.33 15.49
CA ALA A 11 -31.72 -43.24 14.24
C ALA A 11 -32.06 -41.97 13.44
N ILE A 12 -33.35 -41.60 13.36
CA ILE A 12 -33.78 -40.36 12.71
C ILE A 12 -33.26 -39.13 13.44
N GLY A 13 -33.26 -39.14 14.79
CA GLY A 13 -32.71 -38.06 15.60
C GLY A 13 -31.21 -37.84 15.37
N VAL A 14 -30.42 -38.93 15.30
CA VAL A 14 -28.98 -38.87 15.01
C VAL A 14 -28.71 -38.37 13.60
N LEU A 15 -29.52 -38.80 12.62
CA LEU A 15 -29.39 -38.38 11.22
C LEU A 15 -29.67 -36.88 11.04
N LEU A 16 -30.69 -36.35 11.73
CA LEU A 16 -31.04 -34.93 11.71
C LEU A 16 -29.94 -34.09 12.39
N LEU A 17 -29.37 -34.57 13.50
CA LEU A 17 -28.26 -33.88 14.19
C LEU A 17 -27.00 -33.82 13.31
N ALA A 18 -26.68 -34.91 12.61
CA ALA A 18 -25.56 -34.98 11.67
C ALA A 18 -25.77 -34.06 10.45
N GLY A 19 -26.99 -33.98 9.92
CA GLY A 19 -27.33 -33.06 8.84
C GLY A 19 -27.22 -31.59 9.22
N PHE A 20 -27.57 -31.23 10.46
CA PHE A 20 -27.47 -29.86 10.97
C PHE A 20 -26.00 -29.40 11.12
N CYS A 21 -25.10 -30.31 11.52
CA CYS A 21 -23.67 -30.02 11.63
C CYS A 21 -22.98 -29.71 10.29
N TRP A 22 -23.57 -30.08 9.14
CA TRP A 22 -22.97 -29.86 7.83
C TRP A 22 -23.17 -28.43 7.29
N VAL A 23 -24.22 -27.73 7.75
CA VAL A 23 -24.59 -26.39 7.24
C VAL A 23 -23.70 -25.27 7.81
N GLY A 24 -22.95 -25.53 8.90
CA GLY A 24 -22.14 -24.52 9.57
C GLY A 24 -20.72 -24.32 9.02
N CYS A 25 -20.29 -25.05 7.98
CA CYS A 25 -18.92 -24.98 7.46
C CYS A 25 -18.77 -24.02 6.28
N ASP A 26 -19.27 -22.79 6.43
CA ASP A 26 -18.96 -21.72 5.48
C ASP A 26 -17.61 -21.09 5.87
N ARG A 27 -16.50 -21.72 5.43
CA ARG A 27 -15.13 -21.26 5.72
C ARG A 27 -14.69 -20.10 4.83
N ARG A 28 -15.51 -19.06 4.70
CA ARG A 28 -15.05 -17.79 4.12
C ARG A 28 -14.47 -16.92 5.23
N LEU A 29 -13.33 -17.36 5.77
CA LEU A 29 -12.47 -16.50 6.56
C LEU A 29 -11.76 -15.56 5.59
N ASP A 30 -12.26 -14.34 5.47
CA ASP A 30 -11.68 -13.30 4.63
C ASP A 30 -10.41 -12.74 5.32
N VAL A 31 -9.36 -13.55 5.35
CA VAL A 31 -8.06 -13.17 5.92
C VAL A 31 -7.45 -12.11 5.00
N ARG A 32 -7.58 -10.85 5.38
CA ARG A 32 -6.89 -9.74 4.73
C ARG A 32 -5.41 -9.82 5.09
N THR A 33 -4.64 -10.54 4.30
CA THR A 33 -3.19 -10.58 4.42
C THR A 33 -2.62 -9.21 4.06
N VAL A 34 -2.10 -8.50 5.07
CA VAL A 34 -1.39 -7.23 4.87
C VAL A 34 0.06 -7.57 4.58
N TYR A 35 0.54 -7.24 3.38
CA TYR A 35 1.95 -7.28 3.04
C TYR A 35 2.54 -5.89 3.23
N PRO A 36 3.37 -5.67 4.26
CA PRO A 36 4.01 -4.38 4.44
C PRO A 36 5.03 -4.12 3.32
N PHE A 37 5.34 -2.84 3.14
CA PHE A 37 6.38 -2.38 2.22
C PHE A 37 7.23 -1.32 2.92
N GLN A 38 8.47 -1.18 2.46
CA GLN A 38 9.39 -0.18 2.96
C GLN A 38 9.77 0.78 1.84
N VAL A 39 9.96 2.05 2.20
CA VAL A 39 10.52 3.07 1.32
C VAL A 39 11.80 3.57 1.95
N THR A 40 12.92 3.37 1.27
CA THR A 40 14.22 3.89 1.70
C THR A 40 14.67 5.02 0.78
N THR A 41 15.29 6.04 1.34
CA THR A 41 15.82 7.18 0.60
C THR A 41 17.31 7.32 0.87
N MET A 42 18.09 7.62 -0.16
CA MET A 42 19.50 7.98 0.00
C MET A 42 19.64 9.31 0.76
N PRO A 43 20.78 9.56 1.43
CA PRO A 43 21.05 10.83 2.07
C PRO A 43 20.93 12.00 1.08
N ILE A 44 20.20 13.04 1.48
CA ILE A 44 20.02 14.26 0.70
C ILE A 44 20.74 15.45 1.36
N PRO A 45 21.15 16.47 0.60
CA PRO A 45 21.67 17.71 1.16
C PRO A 45 20.63 18.37 2.10
N LYS A 46 21.09 18.85 3.25
CA LYS A 46 20.22 19.56 4.23
C LYS A 46 19.93 21.00 3.81
N THR A 47 20.73 21.55 2.90
CA THR A 47 20.68 22.94 2.45
C THR A 47 20.71 22.96 0.94
N LEU A 48 19.84 23.78 0.34
CA LEU A 48 19.75 23.98 -1.10
C LEU A 48 19.90 25.47 -1.40
N THR A 49 20.62 25.78 -2.47
CA THR A 49 20.70 27.13 -3.02
C THR A 49 19.53 27.40 -3.97
N LEU A 50 19.27 28.68 -4.27
CA LEU A 50 18.23 29.07 -5.22
C LEU A 50 18.56 28.54 -6.62
N GLY A 51 17.63 27.82 -7.25
CA GLY A 51 17.81 27.22 -8.57
C GLY A 51 18.56 25.89 -8.57
N GLU A 52 18.95 25.39 -7.40
CA GLU A 52 19.60 24.09 -7.29
C GLU A 52 18.61 22.94 -7.52
N GLU A 53 19.07 21.90 -8.22
CA GLU A 53 18.32 20.67 -8.42
C GLU A 53 19.02 19.50 -7.74
N VAL A 54 18.28 18.80 -6.87
CA VAL A 54 18.77 17.62 -6.17
C VAL A 54 18.04 16.37 -6.62
N GLU A 55 18.81 15.31 -6.80
CA GLU A 55 18.31 13.96 -7.03
C GLU A 55 18.09 13.26 -5.68
N ILE A 56 16.85 12.85 -5.43
CA ILE A 56 16.44 12.04 -4.29
C ILE A 56 16.22 10.62 -4.80
N ARG A 57 17.14 9.71 -4.48
CA ARG A 57 17.06 8.30 -4.88
C ARG A 57 16.25 7.53 -3.85
N CYS A 58 15.17 6.91 -4.30
CA CYS A 58 14.23 6.16 -3.47
C CYS A 58 14.21 4.70 -3.91
N THR A 59 13.93 3.80 -2.95
CA THR A 59 13.69 2.38 -3.21
C THR A 59 12.39 1.96 -2.54
N LEU A 60 11.41 1.52 -3.33
CA LEU A 60 10.17 0.91 -2.86
C LEU A 60 10.34 -0.61 -2.83
N ALA A 61 10.48 -1.18 -1.63
CA ALA A 61 10.66 -2.61 -1.42
C ALA A 61 9.44 -3.21 -0.71
N PRO A 62 8.45 -3.73 -1.45
CA PRO A 62 7.38 -4.53 -0.87
C PRO A 62 7.90 -5.93 -0.50
N GLU A 63 7.43 -6.50 0.62
CA GLU A 63 7.80 -7.88 1.00
C GLU A 63 7.37 -8.91 -0.05
N ARG A 64 6.23 -8.63 -0.72
CA ARG A 64 5.70 -9.46 -1.79
C ARG A 64 5.03 -8.60 -2.85
N ILE A 65 5.37 -8.85 -4.11
CA ILE A 65 4.68 -8.24 -5.25
C ILE A 65 3.40 -9.03 -5.51
N VAL A 66 2.25 -8.43 -5.22
CA VAL A 66 0.93 -9.01 -5.48
C VAL A 66 0.36 -8.39 -6.76
N LYS A 67 -0.17 -9.24 -7.64
CA LYS A 67 -0.79 -8.79 -8.89
C LYS A 67 -2.02 -7.93 -8.59
N GLY A 68 -2.07 -6.73 -9.16
CA GLY A 68 -3.16 -5.78 -8.96
C GLY A 68 -2.89 -4.71 -7.90
N THR A 69 -1.82 -4.83 -7.10
CA THR A 69 -1.41 -3.77 -6.16
C THR A 69 -0.88 -2.57 -6.94
N ARG A 70 -1.37 -1.37 -6.60
CA ARG A 70 -0.89 -0.11 -7.15
C ARG A 70 -0.26 0.70 -6.04
N TYR A 71 1.00 1.06 -6.22
CA TYR A 71 1.70 1.98 -5.33
C TYR A 71 1.57 3.38 -5.89
N THR A 72 1.35 4.34 -5.00
CA THR A 72 1.22 5.74 -5.38
C THR A 72 2.19 6.58 -4.57
N LEU A 73 2.55 7.73 -5.10
CA LEU A 73 3.31 8.75 -4.40
C LEU A 73 2.56 10.07 -4.51
N ARG A 74 2.50 10.80 -3.41
CA ARG A 74 2.07 12.20 -3.36
C ARG A 74 3.08 12.98 -2.56
N TYR A 75 3.09 14.29 -2.77
CA TYR A 75 3.93 15.17 -1.96
C TYR A 75 3.16 16.40 -1.49
N PHE A 76 3.61 16.94 -0.37
CA PHE A 76 3.16 18.19 0.19
C PHE A 76 4.34 19.15 0.28
N GLN A 77 4.08 20.41 0.01
CA GLN A 77 5.03 21.50 0.21
C GLN A 77 4.39 22.46 1.20
N TYR A 78 4.93 22.50 2.42
CA TYR A 78 4.39 23.36 3.48
C TYR A 78 5.02 24.75 3.42
N ASP A 79 6.34 24.82 3.26
CA ASP A 79 7.07 26.09 3.15
C ASP A 79 7.89 26.19 1.85
N GLY A 80 8.08 27.44 1.42
CA GLY A 80 8.88 27.79 0.25
C GLY A 80 8.21 27.44 -1.08
N ARG A 81 9.01 27.51 -2.16
CA ARG A 81 8.56 27.19 -3.51
C ARG A 81 9.58 26.27 -4.18
N GLY A 82 9.10 25.20 -4.79
CA GLY A 82 9.93 24.28 -5.55
C GLY A 82 9.09 23.40 -6.45
N ALA A 83 9.76 22.66 -7.32
CA ALA A 83 9.12 21.74 -8.26
C ALA A 83 9.71 20.35 -8.09
N LEU A 84 8.87 19.37 -7.78
CA LEU A 84 9.25 17.96 -7.71
C LEU A 84 8.92 17.26 -9.02
N ARG A 85 9.80 16.38 -9.51
CA ARG A 85 9.63 15.58 -10.74
C ARG A 85 9.94 14.12 -10.44
N ILE A 86 9.34 13.20 -11.19
CA ILE A 86 9.58 11.76 -11.08
C ILE A 86 10.17 11.17 -12.37
N GLY A 87 11.15 10.27 -12.23
CA GLY A 87 11.73 9.49 -13.33
C GLY A 87 12.78 10.21 -14.18
N GLY A 88 12.89 11.54 -14.10
CA GLY A 88 13.93 12.29 -14.82
C GLY A 88 13.84 13.81 -14.66
N ARG A 89 14.92 14.51 -15.00
CA ARG A 89 15.00 15.99 -14.99
C ARG A 89 14.05 16.67 -15.99
N ARG A 90 13.76 16.01 -17.11
CA ARG A 90 12.84 16.51 -18.15
C ARG A 90 11.39 16.08 -17.95
N SER A 91 11.09 15.34 -16.88
CA SER A 91 9.73 14.90 -16.59
C SER A 91 8.85 16.08 -16.19
N LYS A 92 7.53 15.93 -16.39
CA LYS A 92 6.54 16.90 -15.92
C LYS A 92 6.66 17.04 -14.39
N SER A 93 6.59 18.28 -13.92
CA SER A 93 6.49 18.56 -12.49
C SER A 93 5.20 17.95 -11.92
N LEU A 94 5.35 17.31 -10.77
CA LEU A 94 4.24 16.82 -9.97
C LEU A 94 3.46 18.02 -9.43
N THR A 95 2.16 17.85 -9.32
CA THR A 95 1.26 18.78 -8.64
C THR A 95 1.19 18.37 -7.16
N PRO A 96 1.32 19.32 -6.22
CA PRO A 96 1.16 19.01 -4.80
C PRO A 96 -0.18 18.33 -4.51
N ASN A 97 -0.20 17.38 -3.57
CA ASN A 97 -1.37 16.59 -3.16
C ASN A 97 -1.97 15.63 -4.21
N ASP A 98 -1.52 15.65 -5.46
CA ASP A 98 -1.91 14.66 -6.46
C ASP A 98 -1.18 13.33 -6.25
N ARG A 99 -1.84 12.23 -6.62
CA ARG A 99 -1.28 10.88 -6.54
C ARG A 99 -0.75 10.42 -7.88
N TYR A 100 0.48 9.94 -7.89
CA TYR A 100 1.19 9.44 -9.06
C TYR A 100 1.54 7.97 -8.90
N ALA A 101 1.28 7.15 -9.91
CA ALA A 101 1.62 5.73 -9.86
C ALA A 101 3.14 5.54 -9.88
N ILE A 102 3.65 4.67 -9.00
CA ILE A 102 5.05 4.28 -8.94
C ILE A 102 5.20 2.77 -9.04
N ALA A 103 6.29 2.32 -9.64
CA ALA A 103 6.64 0.91 -9.69
C ALA A 103 7.48 0.52 -8.46
N PRO A 104 7.36 -0.73 -7.96
CA PRO A 104 8.33 -1.30 -7.03
C PRO A 104 9.76 -1.25 -7.60
N GLY A 105 10.74 -1.10 -6.71
CA GLY A 105 12.15 -0.98 -7.06
C GLY A 105 12.67 0.46 -6.93
N HIS A 106 13.71 0.77 -7.72
CA HIS A 106 14.39 2.05 -7.66
C HIS A 106 13.69 3.11 -8.51
N PHE A 107 13.52 4.30 -7.94
CA PHE A 107 13.05 5.47 -8.66
C PHE A 107 13.74 6.73 -8.13
N SER A 108 13.97 7.69 -9.02
CA SER A 108 14.55 8.99 -8.65
C SER A 108 13.48 10.07 -8.70
N LEU A 109 13.49 10.93 -7.69
CA LEU A 109 12.78 12.20 -7.67
C LEU A 109 13.79 13.33 -7.88
N TYR A 110 13.40 14.37 -8.61
CA TYR A 110 14.23 15.55 -8.82
C TYR A 110 13.51 16.74 -8.25
N TYR A 111 14.11 17.36 -7.23
CA TYR A 111 13.56 18.55 -6.59
C TYR A 111 14.36 19.77 -7.01
N HIS A 112 13.67 20.73 -7.62
CA HIS A 112 14.23 22.00 -8.05
C HIS A 112 13.77 23.13 -7.13
N SER A 113 14.72 23.75 -6.45
CA SER A 113 14.51 24.85 -5.50
C SER A 113 14.18 26.15 -6.26
N LEU A 114 13.04 26.77 -5.96
CA LEU A 114 12.62 28.06 -6.53
C LEU A 114 12.58 29.17 -5.46
N PHE A 115 13.16 28.92 -4.30
CA PHE A 115 13.12 29.84 -3.17
C PHE A 115 14.45 29.84 -2.40
N ALA A 116 14.91 31.00 -1.96
CA ALA A 116 16.22 31.13 -1.32
C ALA A 116 16.21 30.81 0.19
N GLU A 117 15.04 30.80 0.81
CA GLU A 117 14.89 30.56 2.25
C GLU A 117 14.54 29.09 2.55
N ARG A 118 14.09 28.83 3.79
CA ARG A 118 13.72 27.49 4.26
C ARG A 118 12.58 26.90 3.42
N GLN A 119 12.72 25.63 3.08
CA GLN A 119 11.72 24.85 2.36
C GLN A 119 11.45 23.57 3.13
N SER A 120 10.18 23.18 3.18
CA SER A 120 9.75 21.96 3.84
C SER A 120 8.83 21.17 2.90
N LEU A 121 9.24 19.93 2.63
CA LEU A 121 8.50 19.01 1.79
C LEU A 121 8.30 17.68 2.51
N GLU A 122 7.15 17.07 2.28
CA GLU A 122 6.82 15.74 2.79
C GLU A 122 6.39 14.86 1.62
N ILE A 123 6.96 13.66 1.57
CA ILE A 123 6.65 12.66 0.54
C ILE A 123 5.90 11.53 1.23
N VAL A 124 4.74 11.17 0.68
CA VAL A 124 3.87 10.13 1.22
C VAL A 124 3.61 9.11 0.13
N THR A 125 3.85 7.83 0.45
CA THR A 125 3.63 6.69 -0.43
C THR A 125 2.52 5.78 0.09
#